data_AF-A0A1V6FCM2-F1
#
_entry.id   AF-A0A1V6FCM2-F1
#
_cell.length_a   1.000
_cell.length_b   1.000
_cell.length_c   1.000
_cell.angle_alpha   90.00
_cell.angle_beta   90.00
_cell.angle_gamma   90.00
#
_symmetry.space_group_name_H-M   'P 1'
#
loop_
_entity.id
_entity.type
_entity.pdbx_description
1 polymer ?
#
loop_
_entity_poly.entity_id
_entity_poly.type
_entity_poly.pdbx_seq_one_letter_code
_entity_poly.pdbx_strand_id
1 'polypeptide(L)'
;MANNFPLSREKVRSILSDDVHISPITNEKLDYFRNAIRNAYPDYRRKFGERALNPQIFAENIIKRHNHTIKLYSISYQQNYYKNDQHIKQIIDDFINAENAKQDPEHTFTRDAYIDPLILKFENLIDSRYQKLKAFDIAKIKDPQLTLYNLTVRYFQELVSGIMLLEREFYNDAFIVWRSLLETTVTLLILYNNANLVGKFNERRNIALMRVKVLGTSRQAQKDKAKETKQQLGFKGVPDYIAERYGWAGELIKSREYSLRTLLEIINMVDLYPHYAFASLFVHEYLISPEDLRLEIDFEKYLLTLYFKLYEAVRVNINDFTNDLDAVKKLEQGVRKEVNNFKAQFNDFSARIQTT
;
A
#
# COMPACT_ATOMS: atom_id res chain seq x y z
N MET A 1 5.42 17.85 -46.49
CA MET A 1 5.95 17.31 -45.22
C MET A 1 4.90 16.38 -44.64
N ALA A 2 5.12 15.06 -44.71
CA ALA A 2 4.14 14.09 -44.21
C ALA A 2 4.08 14.19 -42.68
N ASN A 3 2.87 14.39 -42.16
CA ASN A 3 2.54 14.44 -40.74
C ASN A 3 2.91 13.10 -40.07
N ASN A 4 4.09 13.01 -39.46
CA ASN A 4 4.41 11.95 -38.51
C ASN A 4 3.58 12.18 -37.23
N PHE A 5 2.29 11.83 -37.29
CA PHE A 5 1.51 11.62 -36.07
C PHE A 5 2.14 10.43 -35.33
N PRO A 6 2.61 10.58 -34.08
CA PRO A 6 3.19 9.47 -33.35
C PRO A 6 2.20 8.31 -33.18
N LEU A 7 0.88 8.57 -33.18
CA LEU A 7 -0.15 7.51 -33.15
C LEU A 7 -1.15 7.58 -34.31
N SER A 8 -1.35 6.44 -34.97
CA SER A 8 -2.47 6.20 -35.87
C SER A 8 -3.78 6.04 -35.09
N ARG A 9 -4.92 6.33 -35.73
CA ARG A 9 -6.25 6.10 -35.14
C ARG A 9 -6.46 4.62 -34.80
N GLU A 10 -5.96 3.71 -35.64
CA GLU A 10 -6.02 2.26 -35.41
C GLU A 10 -5.25 1.85 -34.16
N LYS A 11 -4.07 2.43 -33.93
CA LYS A 11 -3.29 2.15 -32.74
C LYS A 11 -4.01 2.61 -31.48
N VAL A 12 -4.55 3.85 -31.47
CA VAL A 12 -5.37 4.33 -30.33
C VAL A 12 -6.58 3.43 -30.10
N ARG A 13 -7.30 3.07 -31.17
CA ARG A 13 -8.46 2.17 -31.12
C ARG A 13 -8.11 0.80 -30.54
N SER A 14 -6.95 0.24 -30.88
CA SER A 14 -6.51 -1.07 -30.38
C SER A 14 -6.15 -1.09 -28.90
N ILE A 15 -5.86 0.08 -28.30
CA ILE A 15 -5.44 0.19 -26.90
C ILE A 15 -6.60 0.69 -26.02
N LEU A 16 -7.49 1.53 -26.54
CA LEU A 16 -8.65 2.01 -25.77
C LEU A 16 -9.56 0.86 -25.37
N SER A 17 -9.91 0.83 -24.09
CA SER A 17 -10.77 -0.21 -23.51
C SER A 17 -12.02 0.37 -22.85
N ASP A 18 -12.53 1.47 -23.40
CA ASP A 18 -13.83 2.04 -23.01
C ASP A 18 -14.92 0.98 -23.23
N ASP A 19 -15.91 0.94 -22.34
CA ASP A 19 -17.14 0.20 -22.61
C ASP A 19 -17.84 0.84 -23.83
N VAL A 20 -17.85 0.13 -24.95
CA VAL A 20 -18.39 0.62 -26.22
C VAL A 20 -19.90 0.88 -26.18
N HIS A 21 -20.62 0.26 -25.23
CA HIS A 21 -22.05 0.49 -25.02
C HIS A 21 -22.31 1.80 -24.26
N ILE A 22 -21.40 2.17 -23.36
CA ILE A 22 -21.48 3.41 -22.59
C ILE A 22 -20.88 4.58 -23.38
N SER A 23 -19.73 4.37 -24.00
CA SER A 23 -18.94 5.41 -24.66
C SER A 23 -18.33 4.87 -25.97
N PRO A 24 -19.06 4.95 -27.10
CA PRO A 24 -18.59 4.42 -28.39
C PRO A 24 -17.25 5.01 -28.84
N ILE A 25 -16.46 4.22 -29.58
CA ILE A 25 -15.19 4.67 -30.15
C ILE A 25 -15.45 5.43 -31.46
N THR A 26 -15.52 6.76 -31.36
CA THR A 26 -15.71 7.67 -32.50
C THR A 26 -14.39 8.24 -33.01
N ASN A 27 -14.35 8.74 -34.25
CA ASN A 27 -13.16 9.41 -34.79
C ASN A 27 -12.78 10.66 -33.97
N GLU A 28 -13.77 11.38 -33.45
CA GLU A 28 -13.58 12.52 -32.54
C GLU A 28 -12.83 12.09 -31.28
N LYS A 29 -13.26 11.01 -30.63
CA LYS A 29 -12.57 10.45 -29.45
C LYS A 29 -11.15 9.98 -29.79
N LEU A 30 -10.95 9.34 -30.95
CA LEU A 30 -9.61 8.93 -31.37
C LEU A 30 -8.70 10.15 -31.59
N ASP A 31 -9.22 11.21 -32.21
CA ASP A 31 -8.46 12.44 -32.43
C ASP A 31 -8.20 13.23 -31.15
N TYR A 32 -9.10 13.17 -30.16
CA TYR A 32 -8.89 13.71 -28.82
C TYR A 32 -7.59 13.19 -28.19
N PHE A 33 -7.40 11.86 -28.12
CA PHE A 33 -6.16 11.27 -27.60
C PHE A 33 -4.96 11.62 -28.46
N ARG A 34 -5.08 11.52 -29.79
CA ARG A 34 -3.96 11.79 -30.72
C ARG A 34 -3.45 13.21 -30.58
N ASN A 35 -4.36 14.19 -30.51
CA ASN A 35 -4.01 15.61 -30.44
C ASN A 35 -3.38 15.94 -29.09
N ALA A 36 -3.97 15.49 -27.98
CA ALA A 36 -3.43 15.74 -26.64
C ALA A 36 -2.02 15.16 -26.46
N ILE A 37 -1.83 13.89 -26.83
CA ILE A 37 -0.53 13.20 -26.73
C ILE A 37 0.52 13.85 -27.62
N ARG A 38 0.15 14.18 -28.88
CA ARG A 38 1.06 14.86 -29.82
C ARG A 38 1.52 16.21 -29.28
N ASN A 39 0.62 16.96 -28.64
CA ASN A 39 0.93 18.29 -28.13
C ASN A 39 1.80 18.22 -26.87
N ALA A 40 1.62 17.21 -26.01
CA ALA A 40 2.37 17.06 -24.77
C ALA A 40 3.77 16.43 -24.95
N TYR A 41 3.95 15.54 -25.93
CA TYR A 41 5.20 14.79 -26.09
C TYR A 41 6.46 15.66 -26.28
N PRO A 42 6.45 16.78 -27.04
CA PRO A 42 7.63 17.64 -27.17
C PRO A 42 8.11 18.21 -25.83
N ASP A 43 7.18 18.60 -24.95
CA ASP A 43 7.51 19.14 -23.63
C ASP A 43 7.99 18.04 -22.67
N TYR A 44 7.35 16.87 -22.70
CA TYR A 44 7.85 15.67 -22.01
C TYR A 44 9.29 15.35 -22.45
N ARG A 45 9.54 15.22 -23.77
CA ARG A 45 10.88 14.91 -24.28
C ARG A 45 11.92 15.96 -23.87
N ARG A 46 11.54 17.25 -23.89
CA ARG A 46 12.43 18.33 -23.44
C ARG A 46 12.78 18.19 -21.95
N LYS A 47 11.82 17.79 -21.12
CA LYS A 47 12.00 17.62 -19.67
C LYS A 47 12.87 16.41 -19.32
N PHE A 48 12.68 15.28 -20.01
CA PHE A 48 13.33 14.01 -19.66
C PHE A 48 14.59 13.68 -20.49
N GLY A 49 14.84 14.40 -21.58
CA GLY A 49 16.05 14.25 -22.38
C GLY A 49 16.23 12.83 -22.92
N GLU A 50 17.41 12.24 -22.71
CA GLU A 50 17.73 10.88 -23.14
C GLU A 50 16.93 9.79 -22.41
N ARG A 51 16.38 10.11 -21.23
CA ARG A 51 15.51 9.21 -20.46
C ARG A 51 14.06 9.25 -20.93
N ALA A 52 13.71 10.18 -21.83
CA ALA A 52 12.36 10.27 -22.35
C ALA A 52 11.99 8.98 -23.07
N LEU A 53 10.85 8.40 -22.70
CA LEU A 53 10.29 7.27 -23.44
C LEU A 53 10.07 7.64 -24.90
N ASN A 54 10.17 6.64 -25.77
CA ASN A 54 9.81 6.84 -27.18
C ASN A 54 8.33 7.27 -27.29
N PRO A 55 7.93 7.95 -28.38
CA PRO A 55 6.58 8.50 -28.50
C PRO A 55 5.47 7.45 -28.40
N GLN A 56 5.74 6.23 -28.87
CA GLN A 56 4.77 5.12 -28.85
C GLN A 56 4.50 4.66 -27.42
N ILE A 57 5.55 4.41 -26.64
CA ILE A 57 5.44 3.95 -25.25
C ILE A 57 4.81 5.03 -24.37
N PHE A 58 5.20 6.30 -24.57
CA PHE A 58 4.58 7.44 -23.89
C PHE A 58 3.06 7.42 -24.09
N ALA A 59 2.61 7.32 -25.35
CA ALA A 59 1.20 7.32 -25.68
C ALA A 59 0.45 6.09 -25.16
N GLU A 60 1.03 4.90 -25.27
CA GLU A 60 0.47 3.67 -24.71
C GLU A 60 0.24 3.81 -23.20
N ASN A 61 1.19 4.38 -22.48
CA ASN A 61 1.06 4.63 -21.04
C ASN A 61 -0.06 5.63 -20.72
N ILE A 62 -0.19 6.71 -21.51
CA ILE A 62 -1.29 7.67 -21.33
C ILE A 62 -2.66 7.02 -21.56
N ILE A 63 -2.82 6.22 -22.62
CA ILE A 63 -4.11 5.57 -22.93
C ILE A 63 -4.43 4.48 -21.91
N LYS A 64 -3.45 3.70 -21.47
CA LYS A 64 -3.66 2.72 -20.39
C LYS A 64 -4.11 3.41 -19.10
N ARG A 65 -3.50 4.54 -18.71
CA ARG A 65 -3.92 5.31 -17.53
C ARG A 65 -5.35 5.82 -17.66
N HIS A 66 -5.74 6.25 -18.86
CA HIS A 66 -7.12 6.58 -19.15
C HIS A 66 -8.05 5.39 -18.90
N ASN A 67 -7.75 4.23 -19.48
CA ASN A 67 -8.59 3.03 -19.38
C ASN A 67 -8.85 2.58 -17.93
N HIS A 68 -7.87 2.75 -17.04
CA HIS A 68 -8.01 2.42 -15.61
C HIS A 68 -8.88 3.44 -14.88
N THR A 69 -8.64 4.72 -15.13
CA THR A 69 -9.31 5.81 -14.41
C THR A 69 -10.74 6.04 -14.87
N ILE A 70 -11.03 5.88 -16.17
CA ILE A 70 -12.33 6.26 -16.74
C ILE A 70 -13.48 5.43 -16.17
N LYS A 71 -13.22 4.16 -15.84
CA LYS A 71 -14.19 3.24 -15.23
C LYS A 71 -14.68 3.68 -13.85
N LEU A 72 -13.96 4.58 -13.18
CA LEU A 72 -14.29 5.10 -11.85
C LEU A 72 -15.27 6.28 -11.87
N TYR A 73 -15.48 6.89 -13.04
CA TYR A 73 -16.34 8.05 -13.17
C TYR A 73 -17.79 7.66 -13.48
N SER A 74 -18.73 8.58 -13.25
CA SER A 74 -20.13 8.37 -13.58
C SER A 74 -20.34 8.11 -15.08
N ILE A 75 -21.37 7.36 -15.44
CA ILE A 75 -21.74 7.05 -16.84
C ILE A 75 -21.82 8.34 -17.69
N SER A 76 -22.42 9.40 -17.14
CA SER A 76 -22.53 10.70 -17.81
C SER A 76 -21.16 11.32 -18.13
N TYR A 77 -20.18 11.17 -17.23
CA TYR A 77 -18.81 11.63 -17.48
C TYR A 77 -18.11 10.75 -18.52
N GLN A 78 -18.23 9.42 -18.41
CA GLN A 78 -17.68 8.47 -19.39
C GLN A 78 -18.17 8.73 -20.82
N GLN A 79 -19.41 9.18 -20.97
CA GLN A 79 -20.00 9.55 -22.27
C GLN A 79 -19.44 10.84 -22.87
N ASN A 80 -18.87 11.73 -22.06
CA ASN A 80 -18.59 13.11 -22.48
C ASN A 80 -17.15 13.58 -22.23
N TYR A 81 -16.28 12.79 -21.59
CA TYR A 81 -14.92 13.22 -21.21
C TYR A 81 -14.09 13.77 -22.38
N TYR A 82 -14.28 13.24 -23.59
CA TYR A 82 -13.52 13.62 -24.79
C TYR A 82 -13.96 14.96 -25.40
N LYS A 83 -15.02 15.57 -24.87
CA LYS A 83 -15.49 16.91 -25.27
C LYS A 83 -14.67 18.03 -24.63
N ASN A 84 -13.85 17.72 -23.61
CA ASN A 84 -12.97 18.68 -22.94
C ASN A 84 -11.59 18.05 -22.68
N ASP A 85 -10.54 18.78 -23.03
CA ASP A 85 -9.15 18.38 -22.84
C ASP A 85 -8.74 18.21 -21.38
N GLN A 86 -9.50 18.71 -20.41
CA GLN A 86 -9.14 18.68 -18.99
C GLN A 86 -8.81 17.27 -18.50
N HIS A 87 -9.60 16.25 -18.91
CA HIS A 87 -9.40 14.87 -18.48
C HIS A 87 -8.05 14.31 -18.92
N ILE A 88 -7.75 14.37 -20.23
CA ILE A 88 -6.51 13.85 -20.77
C ILE A 88 -5.29 14.69 -20.37
N LYS A 89 -5.44 16.01 -20.21
CA LYS A 89 -4.39 16.88 -19.68
C LYS A 89 -4.01 16.46 -18.26
N GLN A 90 -5.00 16.21 -17.41
CA GLN A 90 -4.74 15.72 -16.06
C GLN A 90 -4.01 14.37 -16.05
N ILE A 91 -4.39 13.43 -16.92
CA ILE A 91 -3.69 12.13 -17.06
C ILE A 91 -2.23 12.33 -17.50
N ILE A 92 -2.00 13.23 -18.46
CA ILE A 92 -0.66 13.56 -18.96
C ILE A 92 0.19 14.22 -17.87
N ASP A 93 -0.35 15.18 -17.14
CA ASP A 93 0.35 15.86 -16.05
C ASP A 93 0.69 14.88 -14.92
N ASP A 94 -0.27 14.02 -14.53
CA ASP A 94 -0.06 12.97 -13.52
C ASP A 94 1.02 11.98 -13.99
N PHE A 95 1.06 11.63 -15.28
CA PHE A 95 2.12 10.78 -15.85
C PHE A 95 3.48 11.46 -15.83
N ILE A 96 3.57 12.72 -16.26
CA ILE A 96 4.82 13.49 -16.25
C ILE A 96 5.34 13.63 -14.81
N ASN A 97 4.46 13.90 -13.85
CA ASN A 97 4.83 13.98 -12.44
C ASN A 97 5.35 12.64 -11.92
N ALA A 98 4.72 11.53 -12.32
CA ALA A 98 5.21 10.18 -12.04
C ALA A 98 6.65 9.97 -12.51
N GLU A 99 6.90 10.32 -13.77
CA GLU A 99 8.20 10.15 -14.41
C GLU A 99 9.26 11.04 -13.77
N ASN A 100 8.91 12.25 -13.30
CA ASN A 100 9.86 13.08 -12.55
C ASN A 100 10.23 12.45 -11.22
N ALA A 101 9.24 11.89 -10.51
CA ALA A 101 9.49 11.22 -9.23
C ALA A 101 10.41 10.00 -9.40
N LYS A 102 10.44 9.34 -10.57
CA LYS A 102 11.42 8.27 -10.89
C LYS A 102 12.86 8.74 -10.94
N GLN A 103 13.10 10.04 -11.14
CA GLN A 103 14.45 10.59 -11.28
C GLN A 103 15.06 10.99 -9.93
N ASP A 104 14.25 11.02 -8.88
CA ASP A 104 14.73 11.31 -7.54
C ASP A 104 15.53 10.09 -7.03
N PRO A 105 16.87 10.22 -6.86
CA PRO A 105 17.71 9.12 -6.40
C PRO A 105 17.38 8.67 -4.97
N GLU A 106 16.65 9.50 -4.22
CA GLU A 106 16.18 9.17 -2.88
C GLU A 106 14.81 8.47 -2.91
N HIS A 107 14.10 8.46 -4.04
CA HIS A 107 12.77 7.84 -4.15
C HIS A 107 12.83 6.34 -3.85
N THR A 108 12.05 5.90 -2.86
CA THR A 108 12.13 4.53 -2.33
C THR A 108 11.63 3.49 -3.33
N PHE A 109 10.63 3.85 -4.16
CA PHE A 109 10.09 2.94 -5.16
C PHE A 109 10.95 2.96 -6.42
N THR A 110 11.56 1.83 -6.77
CA THR A 110 12.27 1.62 -8.03
C THR A 110 11.27 1.20 -9.11
N ARG A 111 11.05 2.05 -10.12
CA ARG A 111 9.91 1.91 -11.04
C ARG A 111 10.36 1.57 -12.47
N ASP A 112 10.08 0.35 -12.92
CA ASP A 112 10.48 -0.14 -14.26
C ASP A 112 9.38 -0.06 -15.34
N ALA A 113 8.10 0.18 -14.99
CA ALA A 113 7.00 0.17 -15.97
C ALA A 113 5.78 1.04 -15.56
N TYR A 114 4.66 0.82 -16.26
CA TYR A 114 3.34 1.45 -16.11
C TYR A 114 2.87 1.51 -14.65
N ILE A 115 2.20 2.61 -14.28
CA ILE A 115 1.74 2.83 -12.91
C ILE A 115 0.28 3.25 -12.96
N ASP A 116 -0.58 2.51 -12.25
CA ASP A 116 -1.91 2.98 -11.93
C ASP A 116 -1.79 4.36 -11.23
N PRO A 117 -2.46 5.41 -11.71
CA PRO A 117 -2.32 6.76 -11.15
C PRO A 117 -2.65 6.85 -9.65
N LEU A 118 -3.49 5.96 -9.13
CA LEU A 118 -3.85 5.90 -7.73
C LEU A 118 -2.74 5.24 -6.91
N ILE A 119 -2.18 4.12 -7.38
CA ILE A 119 -1.00 3.49 -6.76
C ILE A 119 0.14 4.51 -6.68
N LEU A 120 0.42 5.21 -7.78
CA LEU A 120 1.41 6.28 -7.83
C LEU A 120 1.19 7.37 -6.76
N LYS A 121 -0.07 7.84 -6.60
CA LYS A 121 -0.39 8.86 -5.61
C LYS A 121 -0.10 8.35 -4.20
N PHE A 122 -0.39 7.08 -3.94
CA PHE A 122 -0.10 6.48 -2.66
C PHE A 122 1.40 6.26 -2.44
N GLU A 123 2.14 5.81 -3.45
CA GLU A 123 3.61 5.71 -3.38
C GLU A 123 4.27 7.04 -3.06
N ASN A 124 3.89 8.12 -3.74
CA ASN A 124 4.44 9.45 -3.49
C ASN A 124 4.11 9.93 -2.06
N LEU A 125 2.93 9.58 -1.55
CA LEU A 125 2.53 9.86 -0.17
C LEU A 125 3.42 9.09 0.84
N ILE A 126 3.64 7.80 0.58
CA ILE A 126 4.49 6.93 1.40
C ILE A 126 5.93 7.42 1.38
N ASP A 127 6.48 7.68 0.20
CA ASP A 127 7.87 8.09 0.02
C ASP A 127 8.15 9.43 0.70
N SER A 128 7.28 10.42 0.51
CA SER A 128 7.42 11.73 1.16
C SER A 128 7.51 11.62 2.69
N ARG A 129 6.74 10.72 3.30
CA ARG A 129 6.81 10.48 4.75
C ARG A 129 8.02 9.63 5.15
N TYR A 130 8.36 8.63 4.34
CA TYR A 130 9.47 7.73 4.66
C TYR A 130 10.83 8.42 4.57
N GLN A 131 11.05 9.30 3.58
CA GLN A 131 12.30 10.08 3.50
C GLN A 131 12.51 10.98 4.72
N LYS A 132 11.43 11.63 5.21
CA LYS A 132 11.50 12.42 6.45
C LYS A 132 11.91 11.57 7.66
N LEU A 133 11.37 10.36 7.76
CA LEU A 133 11.76 9.43 8.82
C LEU A 133 13.24 9.04 8.72
N LYS A 134 13.75 8.80 7.50
CA LYS A 134 15.17 8.47 7.27
C LYS A 134 16.11 9.63 7.58
N ALA A 135 15.66 10.88 7.40
CA ALA A 135 16.46 12.07 7.69
C ALA A 135 16.66 12.33 9.20
N PHE A 136 16.00 11.56 10.07
CA PHE A 136 16.14 11.71 11.51
C PHE A 136 17.51 11.21 12.00
N ASP A 137 18.15 11.98 12.87
CA ASP A 137 19.44 11.62 13.45
C ASP A 137 19.27 10.53 14.52
N ILE A 138 19.46 9.27 14.10
CA ILE A 138 19.26 8.07 14.94
C ILE A 138 20.15 8.11 16.19
N ALA A 139 21.35 8.70 16.11
CA ALA A 139 22.29 8.77 17.23
C ALA A 139 21.75 9.61 18.40
N LYS A 140 20.75 10.46 18.16
CA LYS A 140 20.08 11.26 19.19
C LYS A 140 18.85 10.57 19.79
N ILE A 141 18.40 9.45 19.21
CA ILE A 141 17.24 8.72 19.70
C ILE A 141 17.67 7.76 20.81
N LYS A 142 17.14 7.95 22.02
CA LYS A 142 17.38 7.06 23.16
C LYS A 142 16.31 5.97 23.23
N ASP A 143 16.59 4.88 23.93
CA ASP A 143 15.55 3.97 24.38
C ASP A 143 14.57 4.72 25.31
N PRO A 144 13.24 4.53 25.18
CA PRO A 144 12.51 3.57 24.33
C PRO A 144 12.12 4.07 22.92
N GLN A 145 12.38 5.35 22.59
CA GLN A 145 11.98 5.93 21.30
C GLN A 145 12.63 5.23 20.10
N LEU A 146 13.83 4.67 20.27
CA LEU A 146 14.53 3.92 19.24
C LEU A 146 13.74 2.69 18.76
N THR A 147 12.97 2.04 19.65
CA THR A 147 12.12 0.91 19.27
C THR A 147 10.94 1.34 18.41
N LEU A 148 10.27 2.45 18.79
CA LEU A 148 9.18 3.00 18.00
C LEU A 148 9.68 3.47 16.63
N TYR A 149 10.85 4.10 16.57
CA TYR A 149 11.52 4.45 15.33
C TYR A 149 11.75 3.21 14.45
N ASN A 150 12.41 2.18 14.97
CA ASN A 150 12.72 0.96 14.22
C ASN A 150 11.46 0.22 13.73
N LEU A 151 10.40 0.16 14.55
CA LEU A 151 9.12 -0.41 14.12
C LEU A 151 8.43 0.45 13.06
N THR A 152 8.56 1.78 13.13
CA THR A 152 8.04 2.68 12.10
C THR A 152 8.82 2.52 10.79
N VAL A 153 10.14 2.34 10.84
CA VAL A 153 10.95 2.01 9.65
C VAL A 153 10.50 0.70 9.03
N ARG A 154 10.32 -0.35 9.84
CA ARG A 154 9.82 -1.65 9.37
C ARG A 154 8.43 -1.52 8.74
N TYR A 155 7.53 -0.78 9.40
CA TYR A 155 6.19 -0.50 8.88
C TYR A 155 6.25 0.12 7.47
N PHE A 156 7.09 1.13 7.26
CA PHE A 156 7.27 1.72 5.94
C PHE A 156 7.88 0.76 4.92
N GLN A 157 8.85 -0.07 5.31
CA GLN A 157 9.44 -1.07 4.42
C GLN A 157 8.43 -2.11 3.95
N GLU A 158 7.59 -2.61 4.86
CA GLU A 158 6.51 -3.55 4.52
C GLU A 158 5.44 -2.87 3.65
N LEU A 159 5.08 -1.62 3.95
CA LEU A 159 4.15 -0.83 3.14
C LEU A 159 4.67 -0.60 1.72
N VAL A 160 5.92 -0.14 1.58
CA VAL A 160 6.58 0.04 0.27
C VAL A 160 6.63 -1.27 -0.50
N SER A 161 7.11 -2.35 0.11
CA SER A 161 7.22 -3.65 -0.56
C SER A 161 5.86 -4.15 -1.04
N GLY A 162 4.82 -3.98 -0.22
CA GLY A 162 3.46 -4.37 -0.54
C GLY A 162 2.88 -3.61 -1.73
N ILE A 163 3.11 -2.30 -1.77
CA ILE A 163 2.66 -1.46 -2.88
C ILE A 163 3.44 -1.74 -4.18
N MET A 164 4.74 -2.03 -4.11
CA MET A 164 5.51 -2.45 -5.29
C MET A 164 5.04 -3.79 -5.86
N LEU A 165 4.64 -4.74 -5.00
CA LEU A 165 4.08 -6.01 -5.44
C LEU A 165 2.69 -5.82 -6.07
N LEU A 166 1.88 -4.93 -5.47
CA LEU A 166 0.58 -4.53 -6.00
C LEU A 166 0.70 -3.90 -7.38
N GLU A 167 1.64 -2.96 -7.57
CA GLU A 167 1.93 -2.31 -8.86
C GLU A 167 2.28 -3.33 -9.95
N ARG A 168 2.92 -4.45 -9.57
CA ARG A 168 3.32 -5.53 -10.47
C ARG A 168 2.28 -6.64 -10.61
N GLU A 169 1.08 -6.43 -10.08
CA GLU A 169 -0.03 -7.39 -10.09
C GLU A 169 0.29 -8.72 -9.38
N PHE A 170 1.29 -8.73 -8.49
CA PHE A 170 1.62 -9.88 -7.65
C PHE A 170 0.74 -9.92 -6.40
N TYR A 171 -0.57 -10.07 -6.60
CA TYR A 171 -1.58 -9.93 -5.55
C TYR A 171 -1.39 -10.91 -4.38
N ASN A 172 -0.97 -12.15 -4.65
CA ASN A 172 -0.74 -13.14 -3.59
C ASN A 172 0.39 -12.70 -2.64
N ASP A 173 1.51 -12.26 -3.21
CA ASP A 173 2.63 -11.73 -2.43
C ASP A 173 2.25 -10.43 -1.74
N ALA A 174 1.46 -9.58 -2.39
CA ALA A 174 0.92 -8.38 -1.79
C ALA A 174 0.00 -8.68 -0.59
N PHE A 175 -0.79 -9.77 -0.61
CA PHE A 175 -1.56 -10.21 0.57
C PHE A 175 -0.66 -10.72 1.70
N ILE A 176 0.40 -11.46 1.38
CA ILE A 176 1.39 -11.94 2.36
C ILE A 176 2.03 -10.76 3.08
N VAL A 177 2.48 -9.76 2.32
CA VAL A 177 3.11 -8.56 2.87
C VAL A 177 2.09 -7.72 3.64
N TRP A 178 0.86 -7.60 3.17
CA TRP A 178 -0.20 -6.87 3.88
C TRP A 178 -0.48 -7.49 5.25
N ARG A 179 -0.49 -8.83 5.32
CA ARG A 179 -0.67 -9.57 6.58
C ARG A 179 0.44 -9.24 7.59
N SER A 180 1.69 -9.26 7.14
CA SER A 180 2.84 -8.86 7.96
C SER A 180 2.71 -7.40 8.40
N LEU A 181 2.33 -6.51 7.47
CA LEU A 181 2.12 -5.10 7.74
C LEU A 181 1.04 -4.86 8.80
N LEU A 182 -0.06 -5.61 8.78
CA LEU A 182 -1.11 -5.53 9.79
C LEU A 182 -0.57 -5.87 11.18
N GLU A 183 0.22 -6.94 11.31
CA GLU A 183 0.82 -7.33 12.60
C GLU A 183 1.81 -6.28 13.12
N THR A 184 2.63 -5.72 12.22
CA THR A 184 3.55 -4.62 12.54
C THR A 184 2.76 -3.38 12.96
N THR A 185 1.70 -3.04 12.23
CA THR A 185 0.81 -1.91 12.53
C THR A 185 0.18 -2.05 13.91
N VAL A 186 -0.36 -3.23 14.22
CA VAL A 186 -0.98 -3.51 15.52
C VAL A 186 0.02 -3.34 16.66
N THR A 187 1.20 -3.96 16.51
CA THR A 187 2.29 -3.85 17.49
C THR A 187 2.68 -2.38 17.69
N LEU A 188 2.91 -1.66 16.59
CA LEU A 188 3.33 -0.27 16.59
C LEU A 188 2.31 0.64 17.30
N LEU A 189 1.02 0.53 16.97
CA LEU A 189 -0.05 1.34 17.57
C LEU A 189 -0.23 1.05 19.07
N ILE A 190 -0.15 -0.21 19.49
CA ILE A 190 -0.20 -0.55 20.93
C ILE A 190 0.98 0.08 21.66
N LEU A 191 2.19 0.00 21.09
CA LEU A 191 3.39 0.55 21.73
C LEU A 191 3.39 2.09 21.76
N TYR A 192 2.87 2.75 20.73
CA TYR A 192 2.65 4.21 20.77
C TYR A 192 1.75 4.61 21.93
N ASN A 193 0.68 3.85 22.17
CA ASN A 193 -0.27 4.12 23.23
C ASN A 193 0.20 3.65 24.62
N ASN A 194 1.25 2.83 24.71
CA ASN A 194 1.70 2.19 25.95
C ASN A 194 3.24 2.15 26.05
N ALA A 195 3.86 3.29 26.31
CA ALA A 195 5.32 3.43 26.35
C ALA A 195 6.04 2.47 27.32
N ASN A 196 5.37 2.08 28.42
CA ASN A 196 5.88 1.11 29.39
C ASN A 196 6.07 -0.30 28.82
N LEU A 197 5.35 -0.66 27.74
CA LEU A 197 5.47 -1.97 27.09
C LEU A 197 6.65 -2.05 26.12
N VAL A 198 7.24 -0.92 25.72
CA VAL A 198 8.35 -0.88 24.76
C VAL A 198 9.59 -1.62 25.27
N GLY A 199 9.94 -1.44 26.55
CA GLY A 199 11.05 -2.16 27.18
C GLY A 199 10.84 -3.68 27.19
N LYS A 200 9.60 -4.11 27.47
CA LYS A 200 9.22 -5.54 27.47
C LYS A 200 9.24 -6.12 26.07
N PHE A 201 8.78 -5.37 25.08
CA PHE A 201 8.88 -5.76 23.68
C PHE A 201 10.32 -6.02 23.25
N ASN A 202 11.25 -5.11 23.58
CA ASN A 202 12.67 -5.29 23.30
C ASN A 202 13.25 -6.54 23.97
N GLU A 203 12.94 -6.76 25.24
CA GLU A 203 13.39 -7.94 25.97
C GLU A 203 12.90 -9.23 25.29
N ARG A 204 11.60 -9.30 24.95
CA ARG A 204 11.00 -10.47 24.28
C ARG A 204 11.59 -10.70 22.89
N ARG A 205 11.77 -9.63 22.11
CA ARG A 205 12.44 -9.70 20.80
C ARG A 205 13.86 -10.25 20.94
N ASN A 206 14.64 -9.76 21.90
CA ASN A 206 16.01 -10.23 22.12
C ASN A 206 16.04 -11.71 22.50
N ILE A 207 15.08 -12.17 23.31
CA ILE A 207 14.93 -13.59 23.65
C ILE A 207 14.66 -14.45 22.40
N ALA A 208 13.74 -14.02 21.54
CA ALA A 208 13.46 -14.71 20.29
C ALA A 208 14.71 -14.79 19.39
N LEU A 209 15.43 -13.66 19.23
CA LEU A 209 16.68 -13.58 18.45
C LEU A 209 17.79 -14.46 19.01
N MET A 210 17.90 -14.55 20.33
CA MET A 210 18.82 -15.48 21.00
C MET A 210 18.49 -16.94 20.66
N ARG A 211 17.21 -17.31 20.66
CA ARG A 211 16.76 -18.68 20.36
C ARG A 211 17.04 -19.10 18.92
N VAL A 212 16.81 -18.20 17.97
CA VAL A 212 17.16 -18.43 16.55
C VAL A 212 18.66 -18.26 16.26
N LYS A 213 19.49 -18.12 17.31
CA LYS A 213 20.96 -18.01 17.25
C LYS A 213 21.47 -16.80 16.48
N VAL A 214 20.65 -15.76 16.34
CA VAL A 214 21.08 -14.47 15.80
C VAL A 214 21.88 -13.70 16.86
N LEU A 215 21.51 -13.85 18.15
CA LEU A 215 22.29 -13.35 19.28
C LEU A 215 22.93 -14.51 20.04
N GLY A 216 24.22 -14.38 20.37
CA GLY A 216 24.96 -15.38 21.14
C GLY A 216 24.50 -15.43 22.60
N THR A 217 24.11 -16.61 23.09
CA THR A 217 23.79 -16.84 24.50
C THR A 217 23.84 -18.33 24.88
N SER A 218 23.86 -18.64 26.17
CA SER A 218 23.81 -20.02 26.66
C SER A 218 22.38 -20.60 26.59
N ARG A 219 22.27 -21.93 26.39
CA ARG A 219 20.96 -22.63 26.41
C ARG A 219 20.21 -22.46 27.74
N GLN A 220 20.93 -22.30 28.85
CA GLN A 220 20.33 -22.13 30.16
C GLN A 220 19.66 -20.75 30.29
N ALA A 221 20.36 -19.68 29.88
CA ALA A 221 19.80 -18.33 29.87
C ALA A 221 18.53 -18.23 29.00
N GLN A 222 18.49 -18.92 27.86
CA GLN A 222 17.29 -19.00 27.01
C GLN A 222 16.10 -19.65 27.73
N LYS A 223 16.33 -20.75 28.47
CA LYS A 223 15.28 -21.45 29.21
C LYS A 223 14.75 -20.62 30.38
N ASP A 224 15.65 -19.96 31.11
CA ASP A 224 15.28 -19.14 32.27
C ASP A 224 14.43 -17.94 31.83
N LYS A 225 14.80 -17.27 30.75
CA LYS A 225 14.03 -16.17 30.17
C LYS A 225 12.66 -16.61 29.62
N ALA A 226 12.57 -17.77 28.99
CA ALA A 226 11.29 -18.31 28.54
C ALA A 226 10.34 -18.61 29.71
N LYS A 227 10.87 -19.11 30.83
CA LYS A 227 10.11 -19.35 32.05
C LYS A 227 9.61 -18.04 32.66
N GLU A 228 10.46 -17.02 32.73
CA GLU A 228 10.08 -15.68 33.18
C GLU A 228 8.94 -15.09 32.33
N THR A 229 9.01 -15.22 30.99
CA THR A 229 7.91 -14.82 30.09
C THR A 229 6.59 -15.47 30.45
N LYS A 230 6.59 -16.80 30.61
CA LYS A 230 5.37 -17.57 30.90
C LYS A 230 4.80 -17.20 32.28
N GLN A 231 5.67 -16.93 33.25
CA GLN A 231 5.25 -16.45 34.57
C GLN A 231 4.61 -15.07 34.50
N GLN A 232 5.20 -14.13 33.75
CA GLN A 232 4.64 -12.78 33.57
C GLN A 232 3.28 -12.78 32.86
N LEU A 233 3.05 -13.71 31.93
CA LEU A 233 1.76 -13.90 31.29
C LEU A 233 0.67 -14.40 32.24
N GLY A 234 1.02 -14.91 33.43
CA GLY A 234 0.05 -15.31 34.45
C GLY A 234 -0.73 -16.60 34.16
N PHE A 235 -0.44 -17.30 33.05
CA PHE A 235 -1.19 -18.49 32.64
C PHE A 235 -0.30 -19.74 32.50
N LYS A 236 -0.71 -20.83 33.15
CA LYS A 236 -0.07 -22.15 32.97
C LYS A 236 -0.45 -22.72 31.61
N GLY A 237 0.54 -23.15 30.81
CA GLY A 237 0.31 -23.88 29.55
C GLY A 237 0.34 -23.04 28.26
N VAL A 238 0.71 -21.75 28.31
CA VAL A 238 0.87 -20.93 27.09
C VAL A 238 1.98 -21.51 26.21
N PRO A 239 1.71 -21.80 24.91
CA PRO A 239 2.72 -22.24 23.96
C PRO A 239 3.88 -21.25 23.86
N ASP A 240 5.10 -21.76 23.68
CA ASP A 240 6.31 -20.93 23.64
C ASP A 240 6.25 -19.84 22.56
N TYR A 241 5.73 -20.16 21.37
CA TYR A 241 5.62 -19.19 20.28
C TYR A 241 4.65 -18.04 20.60
N ILE A 242 3.56 -18.30 21.34
CA ILE A 242 2.62 -17.27 21.79
C ILE A 242 3.29 -16.38 22.83
N ALA A 243 3.99 -17.01 23.79
CA ALA A 243 4.67 -16.29 24.84
C ALA A 243 5.75 -15.35 24.28
N GLU A 244 6.47 -15.77 23.25
CA GLU A 244 7.46 -14.93 22.57
C GLU A 244 6.81 -13.82 21.74
N ARG A 245 5.74 -14.14 21.02
CA ARG A 245 5.07 -13.20 20.12
C ARG A 245 4.29 -12.11 20.83
N TYR A 246 3.60 -12.45 21.93
CA TYR A 246 2.64 -11.58 22.61
C TYR A 246 2.92 -11.40 24.10
N GLY A 247 3.99 -12.00 24.64
CA GLY A 247 4.37 -11.87 26.04
C GLY A 247 4.59 -10.43 26.50
N TRP A 248 4.94 -9.53 25.57
CA TRP A 248 5.08 -8.10 25.85
C TRP A 248 3.73 -7.39 26.09
N ALA A 249 2.63 -7.92 25.55
CA ALA A 249 1.27 -7.36 25.68
C ALA A 249 0.46 -7.99 26.83
N GLY A 250 1.07 -8.87 27.63
CA GLY A 250 0.40 -9.66 28.68
C GLY A 250 -0.37 -8.84 29.71
N GLU A 251 0.04 -7.60 29.98
CA GLU A 251 -0.65 -6.70 30.92
C GLU A 251 -1.95 -6.11 30.35
N LEU A 252 -2.09 -6.08 29.03
CA LEU A 252 -3.29 -5.56 28.36
C LEU A 252 -4.34 -6.65 28.16
N ILE A 253 -3.90 -7.88 27.90
CA ILE A 253 -4.77 -9.00 27.57
C ILE A 253 -5.24 -9.64 28.87
N LYS A 254 -6.45 -9.25 29.30
CA LYS A 254 -7.15 -9.84 30.46
C LYS A 254 -7.79 -11.19 30.16
N SER A 255 -7.67 -11.70 28.93
CA SER A 255 -8.22 -12.98 28.48
C SER A 255 -7.13 -14.05 28.37
N ARG A 256 -7.54 -15.32 28.24
CA ARG A 256 -6.61 -16.43 27.91
C ARG A 256 -6.34 -16.53 26.41
N GLU A 257 -7.01 -15.72 25.59
CA GLU A 257 -6.87 -15.74 24.15
C GLU A 257 -5.83 -14.70 23.71
N TYR A 258 -4.66 -15.20 23.33
CA TYR A 258 -3.56 -14.39 22.82
C TYR A 258 -3.51 -14.51 21.31
N SER A 259 -4.55 -14.01 20.64
CA SER A 259 -4.68 -14.01 19.18
C SER A 259 -4.47 -12.61 18.61
N LEU A 260 -4.17 -12.54 17.31
CA LEU A 260 -4.10 -11.25 16.62
C LEU A 260 -5.44 -10.51 16.71
N ARG A 261 -6.56 -11.25 16.69
CA ARG A 261 -7.91 -10.69 16.88
C ARG A 261 -8.00 -9.88 18.18
N THR A 262 -7.56 -10.45 19.29
CA THR A 262 -7.58 -9.76 20.60
C THR A 262 -6.71 -8.50 20.58
N LEU A 263 -5.56 -8.51 19.89
CA LEU A 263 -4.75 -7.31 19.75
C LEU A 263 -5.40 -6.25 18.85
N LEU A 264 -6.09 -6.66 17.79
CA LEU A 264 -6.86 -5.77 16.93
C LEU A 264 -8.02 -5.10 17.69
N GLU A 265 -8.67 -5.83 18.61
CA GLU A 265 -9.71 -5.28 19.49
C GLU A 265 -9.17 -4.16 20.37
N ILE A 266 -7.95 -4.30 20.93
CA ILE A 266 -7.30 -3.28 21.77
C ILE A 266 -7.14 -1.94 21.03
N ILE A 267 -6.89 -1.98 19.72
CA ILE A 267 -6.69 -0.79 18.89
C ILE A 267 -7.91 -0.42 18.03
N ASN A 268 -9.08 -1.02 18.29
CA ASN A 268 -10.32 -0.79 17.55
C ASN A 268 -10.22 -1.07 16.03
N MET A 269 -9.50 -2.13 15.64
CA MET A 269 -9.35 -2.57 14.24
C MET A 269 -9.77 -4.04 14.04
N VAL A 270 -10.62 -4.57 14.92
CA VAL A 270 -11.10 -5.97 14.89
C VAL A 270 -11.78 -6.33 13.57
N ASP A 271 -12.35 -5.35 12.88
CA ASP A 271 -12.97 -5.49 11.58
C ASP A 271 -11.98 -5.90 10.48
N LEU A 272 -10.67 -5.80 10.70
CA LEU A 272 -9.64 -6.31 9.79
C LEU A 272 -9.33 -7.81 9.98
N TYR A 273 -9.77 -8.42 11.07
CA TYR A 273 -9.46 -9.84 11.34
C TYR A 273 -9.98 -10.82 10.26
N PRO A 274 -11.21 -10.66 9.73
CA PRO A 274 -11.69 -11.50 8.62
C PRO A 274 -10.79 -11.41 7.37
N HIS A 275 -10.26 -10.22 7.08
CA HIS A 275 -9.35 -9.99 5.97
C HIS A 275 -7.97 -10.65 6.19
N TYR A 276 -7.49 -10.65 7.43
CA TYR A 276 -6.28 -11.40 7.83
C TYR A 276 -6.46 -12.91 7.64
N ALA A 277 -7.62 -13.45 8.03
CA ALA A 277 -7.96 -14.85 7.83
C ALA A 277 -8.04 -15.18 6.33
N PHE A 278 -8.73 -14.35 5.54
CA PHE A 278 -8.80 -14.47 4.10
C PHE A 278 -7.42 -14.45 3.44
N ALA A 279 -6.57 -13.47 3.76
CA ALA A 279 -5.20 -13.40 3.25
C ALA A 279 -4.37 -14.64 3.60
N SER A 280 -4.66 -15.31 4.72
CA SER A 280 -3.96 -16.53 5.13
C SER A 280 -4.26 -17.72 4.21
N LEU A 281 -5.42 -17.75 3.55
CA LEU A 281 -5.72 -18.75 2.51
C LEU A 281 -4.78 -18.59 1.30
N PHE A 282 -4.44 -17.36 0.93
CA PHE A 282 -3.49 -17.11 -0.17
C PHE A 282 -2.06 -17.51 0.20
N VAL A 283 -1.66 -17.30 1.47
CA VAL A 283 -0.29 -17.61 1.93
C VAL A 283 0.00 -19.11 1.98
N HIS A 284 -1.00 -19.92 2.37
CA HIS A 284 -0.77 -21.33 2.65
C HIS A 284 -1.09 -22.26 1.48
N GLU A 285 -1.88 -21.78 0.53
CA GLU A 285 -2.64 -22.70 -0.31
C GLU A 285 -2.62 -22.32 -1.80
N TYR A 286 -2.35 -21.06 -2.19
CA TYR A 286 -2.50 -20.60 -3.59
C TYR A 286 -3.82 -21.06 -4.24
N LEU A 287 -4.84 -21.35 -3.43
CA LEU A 287 -6.01 -22.13 -3.83
C LEU A 287 -7.12 -21.29 -4.47
N ILE A 288 -6.97 -19.96 -4.48
CA ILE A 288 -8.06 -19.05 -4.82
C ILE A 288 -7.57 -18.04 -5.84
N SER A 289 -8.14 -18.10 -7.04
CA SER A 289 -8.09 -17.06 -8.05
C SER A 289 -9.27 -16.08 -7.87
N PRO A 290 -9.21 -14.85 -8.40
CA PRO A 290 -10.37 -13.94 -8.40
C PRO A 290 -11.65 -14.61 -8.94
N GLU A 291 -11.50 -15.50 -9.93
CA GLU A 291 -12.58 -16.23 -10.58
C GLU A 291 -13.29 -17.22 -9.63
N ASP A 292 -12.58 -17.75 -8.63
CA ASP A 292 -13.13 -18.71 -7.66
C ASP A 292 -14.08 -18.05 -6.65
N LEU A 293 -14.00 -16.73 -6.48
CA LEU A 293 -14.76 -16.02 -5.44
C LEU A 293 -16.21 -15.69 -5.82
N ARG A 294 -16.63 -16.01 -7.06
CA ARG A 294 -18.00 -15.76 -7.60
C ARG A 294 -18.49 -14.32 -7.40
N LEU A 295 -17.56 -13.40 -7.15
CA LEU A 295 -17.72 -11.99 -6.90
C LEU A 295 -16.72 -11.29 -7.78
N GLU A 296 -17.18 -10.36 -8.60
CA GLU A 296 -16.33 -9.48 -9.39
C GLU A 296 -15.64 -8.47 -8.46
N ILE A 297 -14.75 -8.92 -7.58
CA ILE A 297 -13.93 -8.04 -6.75
C ILE A 297 -12.64 -7.71 -7.49
N ASP A 298 -12.39 -6.42 -7.62
CA ASP A 298 -11.12 -5.89 -8.10
C ASP A 298 -10.08 -6.00 -6.97
N PHE A 299 -9.21 -7.02 -7.05
CA PHE A 299 -8.19 -7.26 -6.02
C PHE A 299 -7.17 -6.13 -5.90
N GLU A 300 -6.86 -5.43 -7.00
CA GLU A 300 -5.96 -4.28 -6.95
C GLU A 300 -6.54 -3.22 -6.02
N LYS A 301 -7.81 -2.86 -6.22
CA LYS A 301 -8.51 -1.86 -5.39
C LYS A 301 -8.77 -2.34 -3.98
N TYR A 302 -9.07 -3.62 -3.81
CA TYR A 302 -9.30 -4.20 -2.49
C TYR A 302 -8.02 -4.19 -1.65
N LEU A 303 -6.91 -4.69 -2.19
CA LEU A 303 -5.61 -4.64 -1.52
C LEU A 303 -5.18 -3.19 -1.26
N LEU A 304 -5.31 -2.31 -2.25
CA LEU A 304 -4.99 -0.90 -2.07
C LEU A 304 -5.79 -0.28 -0.91
N THR A 305 -7.09 -0.59 -0.82
CA THR A 305 -7.96 -0.13 0.28
C THR A 305 -7.47 -0.65 1.62
N LEU A 306 -7.08 -1.92 1.69
CA LEU A 306 -6.53 -2.53 2.89
C LEU A 306 -5.20 -1.89 3.32
N TYR A 307 -4.26 -1.68 2.40
CA TYR A 307 -2.99 -0.98 2.67
C TYR A 307 -3.22 0.47 3.12
N PHE A 308 -4.12 1.19 2.42
CA PHE A 308 -4.45 2.57 2.77
C PHE A 308 -5.09 2.68 4.15
N LYS A 309 -5.91 1.70 4.56
CA LYS A 309 -6.50 1.66 5.90
C LYS A 309 -5.46 1.48 7.01
N LEU A 310 -4.41 0.67 6.78
CA LEU A 310 -3.29 0.56 7.72
C LEU A 310 -2.47 1.86 7.78
N TYR A 311 -2.26 2.50 6.63
CA TYR A 311 -1.67 3.83 6.54
C TYR A 311 -2.44 4.88 7.32
N GLU A 312 -3.75 4.97 7.14
CA GLU A 312 -4.61 5.91 7.86
C GLU A 312 -4.56 5.71 9.38
N ALA A 313 -4.45 4.46 9.85
CA ALA A 313 -4.36 4.17 11.28
C ALA A 313 -3.02 4.65 11.89
N VAL A 314 -1.92 4.48 11.17
CA VAL A 314 -0.58 4.84 11.65
C VAL A 314 -0.28 6.33 11.46
N ARG A 315 -0.70 6.94 10.35
CA ARG A 315 -0.31 8.30 9.95
C ARG A 315 -0.50 9.36 11.04
N VAL A 316 -1.54 9.21 11.87
CA VAL A 316 -1.87 10.15 12.96
C VAL A 316 -0.80 10.12 14.05
N ASN A 317 -0.26 8.94 14.35
CA ASN A 317 0.73 8.71 15.41
C ASN A 317 2.16 8.99 14.97
N ILE A 318 2.45 8.93 13.66
CA ILE A 318 3.77 9.26 13.09
C ILE A 318 3.90 10.74 12.69
N ASN A 319 2.89 11.57 13.00
CA ASN A 319 2.90 13.00 12.68
C ASN A 319 4.06 13.75 13.35
N ASP A 320 4.53 13.28 14.53
CA ASP A 320 5.70 13.83 15.22
C ASP A 320 6.99 13.78 14.37
N PHE A 321 7.04 12.90 13.36
CA PHE A 321 8.18 12.76 12.45
C PHE A 321 7.97 13.39 11.07
N THR A 322 6.73 13.77 10.70
CA THR A 322 6.37 13.94 9.27
C THR A 322 5.66 15.23 8.89
N ASN A 323 5.38 16.15 9.83
CA ASN A 323 4.71 17.46 9.67
C ASN A 323 4.32 17.82 8.22
N ASP A 324 3.03 17.65 7.92
CA ASP A 324 2.43 17.67 6.59
C ASP A 324 2.53 19.05 5.90
N LEU A 325 3.13 19.05 4.71
CA LEU A 325 3.01 20.11 3.70
C LEU A 325 1.67 19.95 2.97
N ASP A 326 1.06 21.04 2.50
CA ASP A 326 -0.23 21.00 1.79
C ASP A 326 -0.27 20.05 0.57
N ALA A 327 0.89 19.74 -0.01
CA ALA A 327 1.04 18.74 -1.06
C ALA A 327 0.69 17.31 -0.59
N VAL A 328 1.08 16.95 0.63
CA VAL A 328 0.80 15.63 1.22
C VAL A 328 -0.70 15.47 1.48
N LYS A 329 -1.36 16.54 1.96
CA LYS A 329 -2.82 16.58 2.14
C LYS A 329 -3.57 16.39 0.83
N LYS A 330 -3.11 16.99 -0.28
CA LYS A 330 -3.71 16.81 -1.62
C LYS A 330 -3.58 15.37 -2.11
N LEU A 331 -2.41 14.75 -1.93
CA LEU A 331 -2.20 13.33 -2.26
C LEU A 331 -3.13 12.43 -1.44
N GLU A 332 -3.20 12.66 -0.12
CA GLU A 332 -4.09 11.92 0.79
C GLU A 332 -5.56 12.04 0.40
N GLN A 333 -6.05 13.24 0.08
CA GLN A 333 -7.42 13.46 -0.39
C GLN A 333 -7.73 12.69 -1.68
N GLY A 334 -6.76 12.65 -2.61
CA GLY A 334 -6.88 11.89 -3.85
C GLY A 334 -7.07 10.40 -3.58
N VAL A 335 -6.20 9.80 -2.76
CA VAL A 335 -6.29 8.36 -2.45
C VAL A 335 -7.56 8.03 -1.66
N ARG A 336 -7.90 8.85 -0.66
CA ARG A 336 -9.10 8.67 0.18
C ARG A 336 -10.38 8.73 -0.64
N LYS A 337 -10.47 9.62 -1.64
CA LYS A 337 -11.63 9.72 -2.53
C LYS A 337 -11.87 8.40 -3.27
N GLU A 338 -10.81 7.81 -3.83
CA GLU A 338 -10.95 6.56 -4.59
C GLU A 338 -11.27 5.37 -3.71
N VAL A 339 -10.64 5.26 -2.53
CA VAL A 339 -11.01 4.22 -1.54
C VAL A 339 -12.47 4.36 -1.12
N ASN A 340 -12.97 5.58 -0.94
CA ASN A 340 -14.38 5.82 -0.61
C ASN A 340 -15.33 5.42 -1.76
N ASN A 341 -14.93 5.60 -3.01
CA ASN A 341 -15.71 5.17 -4.17
C ASN A 341 -15.85 3.63 -4.20
N PHE A 342 -14.82 2.90 -3.78
CA PHE A 342 -14.81 1.42 -3.71
C PHE A 342 -15.50 0.86 -2.45
N LYS A 343 -15.88 1.72 -1.48
CA LYS A 343 -16.34 1.31 -0.15
C LYS A 343 -17.53 0.36 -0.14
N ALA A 344 -18.49 0.52 -1.06
CA ALA A 344 -19.66 -0.35 -1.13
C ALA A 344 -19.27 -1.80 -1.50
N GLN A 345 -18.46 -1.95 -2.54
CA GLN A 345 -17.95 -3.26 -2.99
C GLN A 345 -17.03 -3.88 -1.93
N PHE A 346 -16.17 -3.06 -1.31
CA PHE A 346 -15.34 -3.49 -0.17
C PHE A 346 -16.21 -4.05 0.97
N ASN A 347 -17.25 -3.33 1.37
CA ASN A 347 -18.12 -3.73 2.48
C ASN A 347 -18.94 -4.98 2.16
N ASP A 348 -19.46 -5.12 0.94
CA ASP A 348 -20.18 -6.33 0.51
C ASP A 348 -19.27 -7.56 0.61
N PHE A 349 -18.05 -7.44 0.08
CA PHE A 349 -17.07 -8.52 0.16
C PHE A 349 -16.65 -8.82 1.60
N SER A 350 -16.44 -7.79 2.42
CA SER A 350 -16.10 -7.94 3.84
C SER A 350 -17.19 -8.71 4.60
N ALA A 351 -18.46 -8.41 4.35
CA ALA A 351 -19.58 -9.10 4.97
C ALA A 351 -19.61 -10.59 4.58
N ARG A 352 -19.35 -10.90 3.30
CA ARG A 352 -19.35 -12.30 2.82
C ARG A 352 -18.23 -13.15 3.41
N ILE A 353 -17.02 -12.57 3.56
CA ILE A 353 -15.91 -13.25 4.24
C ILE A 353 -16.27 -13.56 5.71
N GLN A 354 -17.12 -12.75 6.35
CA GLN A 354 -17.52 -12.98 7.74
C GLN A 354 -18.62 -14.04 7.90
N THR A 355 -19.45 -14.24 6.87
CA THR A 355 -20.57 -15.19 6.89
C THR A 355 -20.23 -16.58 6.35
N THR A 356 -19.03 -16.74 5.78
CA THR A 356 -18.50 -18.00 5.24
C THR A 356 -17.50 -18.55 6.24
#